data_AF-A0A5Q0GGA7-F1
#
_entry.id   AF-A0A5Q0GGA7-F1
#
_cell.length_a   1.000
_cell.length_b   1.000
_cell.length_c   1.000
_cell.angle_alpha   90.00
_cell.angle_beta   90.00
_cell.angle_gamma   90.00
#
_symmetry.space_group_name_H-M   'P 1'
#
loop_
_entity.id
_entity.type
_entity.pdbx_description
1 polymer ?
#
loop_
_entity_poly.entity_id
_entity_poly.type
_entity_poly.pdbx_seq_one_letter_code
_entity_poly.pdbx_strand_id
1 'polypeptide(L)' 'MAFLKSFNRVVVAFNNDEQGNKTASAVLELLPQGQRLKTHNPDWSQELEAHLLNEQQNKRQQERGFSL' A
#
# COMPACT_ATOMS: atom_id res chain seq x y z
N MET A 1 -1.89 -17.47 14.13
CA MET A 1 -3.08 -16.58 14.21
C MET A 1 -3.25 -15.90 15.57
N ALA A 2 -3.08 -16.57 16.71
CA ALA A 2 -3.23 -15.94 18.04
C ALA A 2 -2.34 -14.69 18.25
N PHE A 3 -1.12 -14.71 17.71
CA PHE A 3 -0.19 -13.57 17.73
C PHE A 3 -0.72 -12.34 16.97
N LEU A 4 -1.38 -12.52 15.82
CA LEU A 4 -1.92 -11.37 15.08
C LEU A 4 -3.14 -10.74 15.77
N LYS A 5 -3.81 -11.50 16.65
CA LYS A 5 -4.92 -11.00 17.46
C LYS A 5 -4.49 -10.14 18.65
N SER A 6 -3.20 -10.15 19.03
CA SER A 6 -2.70 -9.28 20.10
C SER A 6 -2.38 -7.87 19.65
N PHE A 7 -2.39 -7.59 18.34
CA PHE A 7 -2.18 -6.24 17.82
C PHE A 7 -3.51 -5.48 17.75
N ASN A 8 -3.51 -4.25 18.28
CA ASN A 8 -4.67 -3.36 18.23
C ASN A 8 -5.04 -2.93 16.80
N ARG A 9 -4.07 -2.94 15.87
CA ARG A 9 -4.30 -2.57 14.48
C ARG A 9 -3.53 -3.51 13.56
N VAL A 10 -4.27 -4.22 12.73
CA VAL A 10 -3.71 -5.08 11.68
C VAL A 10 -4.15 -4.51 10.34
N VAL A 11 -3.20 -4.29 9.43
CA VAL A 11 -3.51 -3.86 8.07
C VAL A 11 -3.23 -5.02 7.13
N VAL A 12 -4.21 -5.31 6.28
CA VAL A 12 -4.16 -6.36 5.27
C VAL A 12 -3.93 -5.69 3.91
N ALA A 13 -2.66 -5.65 3.50
CA ALA A 13 -2.19 -4.96 2.29
C ALA A 13 -1.68 -5.97 1.27
N PHE A 14 -2.61 -6.69 0.62
CA PHE A 14 -2.28 -7.53 -0.54
C PHE A 14 -2.34 -6.72 -1.83
N ASN A 15 -1.81 -7.29 -2.92
CA ASN A 15 -1.91 -6.74 -4.26
C ASN A 15 -3.38 -6.53 -4.68
N ASN A 16 -3.58 -5.62 -5.63
CA ASN A 16 -4.90 -5.30 -6.18
C ASN A 16 -5.21 -6.15 -7.42
N ASP A 17 -4.86 -7.44 -7.38
CA ASP A 17 -5.17 -8.44 -8.40
C ASP A 17 -6.20 -9.46 -7.88
N GLU A 18 -6.66 -10.38 -8.73
CA GLU A 18 -7.67 -11.37 -8.35
C GLU A 18 -7.22 -12.24 -7.15
N GLN A 19 -5.95 -12.64 -7.13
CA GLN A 19 -5.41 -13.48 -6.08
C GLN A 19 -5.31 -12.72 -4.75
N GLY A 20 -4.73 -11.53 -4.76
CA GLY A 20 -4.63 -10.63 -3.62
C GLY A 20 -5.99 -10.22 -3.08
N ASN A 21 -6.99 -10.04 -3.96
CA ASN A 21 -8.38 -9.84 -3.55
C ASN A 21 -8.93 -11.03 -2.76
N LYS A 22 -8.76 -12.26 -3.26
CA LYS A 22 -9.21 -13.49 -2.59
C LYS A 22 -8.47 -13.70 -1.27
N THR A 23 -7.15 -13.53 -1.26
CA THR A 23 -6.35 -13.71 -0.05
C THR A 23 -6.68 -12.66 1.01
N ALA A 24 -6.89 -11.40 0.63
CA ALA A 24 -7.32 -10.36 1.57
C ALA A 24 -8.65 -10.72 2.23
N SER A 25 -9.63 -11.19 1.46
CA SER A 25 -10.92 -11.61 2.01
C SER A 25 -10.76 -12.78 2.98
N ALA A 26 -10.02 -13.83 2.61
CA ALA A 26 -9.78 -14.98 3.49
C ALA A 26 -9.05 -14.58 4.80
N VAL A 27 -8.09 -13.65 4.74
CA VAL A 27 -7.40 -13.16 5.94
C VAL A 27 -8.33 -12.36 6.83
N LEU A 28 -9.22 -11.54 6.26
CA LEU A 28 -10.19 -10.75 7.02
C LEU A 28 -11.28 -11.62 7.67
N GLU A 29 -11.65 -12.75 7.06
CA GLU A 29 -12.51 -13.75 7.71
C GLU A 29 -11.87 -14.33 8.98
N LEU A 30 -10.54 -14.52 8.98
CA LEU A 30 -9.79 -15.06 10.11
C LEU A 30 -9.38 -14.00 11.15
N LEU A 31 -9.22 -12.75 10.70
CA LEU A 31 -8.83 -11.58 11.48
C LEU A 31 -9.78 -10.41 11.18
N PRO A 32 -11.01 -10.44 11.72
CA PRO A 32 -12.03 -9.44 11.43
C PRO A 32 -11.67 -8.04 11.93
N GLN A 33 -10.74 -7.92 12.88
CA GLN A 33 -10.18 -6.63 13.32
C GLN A 33 -9.18 -6.03 12.31
N GLY A 34 -8.83 -6.77 11.26
CA GLY A 34 -7.96 -6.29 10.20
C GLY A 34 -8.65 -5.24 9.34
N GLN A 35 -7.92 -4.22 8.94
CA GLN A 35 -8.37 -3.24 7.96
C GLN A 35 -7.74 -3.54 6.60
N ARG A 36 -8.55 -3.62 5.56
CA ARG A 36 -8.05 -3.78 4.20
C ARG A 36 -7.46 -2.47 3.68
N LEU A 37 -6.25 -2.53 3.15
CA LEU A 37 -5.65 -1.45 2.37
C LEU A 37 -5.45 -1.91 0.93
N LYS A 38 -5.88 -1.08 -0.03
CA LYS A 38 -5.70 -1.33 -1.46
C LYS A 38 -4.70 -0.33 -2.02
N THR A 39 -3.85 -0.83 -2.91
CA THR A 39 -2.96 -0.05 -3.77
C THR A 39 -3.74 0.45 -4.99
N HIS A 40 -3.34 1.60 -5.56
CA HIS A 40 -3.93 2.11 -6.80
C HIS A 40 -3.39 1.34 -8.00
N ASN A 41 -2.13 0.95 -7.93
CA ASN A 41 -1.47 0.10 -8.91
C ASN A 41 -1.74 -1.41 -8.65
N PRO A 42 -1.54 -2.27 -9.66
CA PRO A 42 -1.71 -3.71 -9.54
C PRO A 42 -1.00 -4.34 -8.34
N ASP A 43 0.21 -3.89 -8.04
CA ASP A 43 1.00 -4.34 -6.90
C ASP A 43 1.67 -3.17 -6.15
N TRP A 44 2.12 -3.47 -4.93
CA TRP A 44 2.75 -2.49 -4.06
C TRP A 44 4.11 -2.01 -4.55
N SER A 45 4.81 -2.81 -5.36
CA SER A 45 6.09 -2.43 -5.93
C SER A 45 5.89 -1.34 -6.98
N GLN A 46 4.89 -1.49 -7.84
CA GLN A 46 4.50 -0.49 -8.82
C GLN A 46 3.94 0.78 -8.17
N GLU A 47 3.19 0.65 -7.06
CA GLU A 47 2.77 1.81 -6.25
C GLU A 47 4.00 2.59 -5.74
N LEU A 48 5.01 1.88 -5.21
CA LEU A 48 6.25 2.49 -4.72
C LEU A 48 7.02 3.17 -5.85
N GLU A 49 7.19 2.52 -7.00
CA GLU A 49 7.86 3.10 -8.17
C GLU A 49 7.19 4.39 -8.64
N ALA A 50 5.86 4.39 -8.76
CA ALA A 50 5.10 5.57 -9.15
C ALA A 50 5.26 6.72 -8.13
N HIS A 51 5.25 6.40 -6.84
CA HIS A 51 5.47 7.38 -5.78
C HIS A 51 6.87 8.02 -5.88
N LEU A 52 7.91 7.20 -6.01
CA LEU A 52 9.29 7.67 -6.12
C LEU A 52 9.52 8.53 -7.37
N LEU A 53 8.92 8.16 -8.50
CA LEU A 53 8.96 8.96 -9.73
C LEU A 53 8.34 10.34 -9.53
N ASN A 54 7.18 10.40 -8.87
CA ASN A 54 6.50 11.67 -8.58
C ASN A 54 7.34 12.55 -7.63
N GLU A 55 7.89 11.97 -6.55
CA GLU A 55 8.80 12.70 -5.65
C GLU A 55 10.01 13.27 -6.39
N GLN A 56 10.63 12.49 -7.28
CA GLN A 56 11.78 12.93 -8.05
C GLN A 56 11.42 14.04 -9.06
N GLN A 57 10.22 14.00 -9.65
CA GLN A 57 9.74 15.07 -10.52
C GLN A 57 9.48 16.37 -9.75
N ASN A 58 8.85 16.28 -8.57
CA ASN A 58 8.58 17.43 -7.72
C ASN A 58 9.86 18.10 -7.23
N LYS A 59 10.87 17.33 -6.80
CA LYS A 59 12.19 17.87 -6.44
C LYS A 59 12.84 18.64 -7.59
N ARG A 60 12.83 18.06 -8.80
CA ARG A 60 13.36 18.73 -10.01
C ARG A 60 12.58 19.98 -10.42
N GLN A 61 11.29 20.06 -10.12
CA GLN A 61 10.50 21.28 -10.34
C GLN A 61 10.84 22.36 -9.31
N GLN A 62 10.98 21.99 -8.04
CA GLN A 62 11.38 22.92 -6.99
C GLN A 62 12.77 23.51 -7.25
N GLU A 63 13.76 22.69 -7.61
CA GLU A 63 15.12 23.16 -7.94
C GLU A 63 15.14 24.16 -9.12
N ARG A 64 14.25 24.00 -10.11
CA ARG A 64 14.11 24.95 -11.22
C ARG A 64 13.35 26.23 -10.85
N GLY A 65 12.54 26.20 -9.81
CA GLY A 65 11.82 27.37 -9.28
C GLY A 65 12.66 28.26 -8.36
N PHE A 66 13.84 27.82 -7.93
CA PHE A 66 14.78 28.60 -7.11
C PHE A 66 15.91 29.28 -7.91
N SER A 67 15.84 29.25 -9.24
CA SER A 67 16.73 30.01 -10.13
C SER A 67 16.13 31.41 -10.41
N LEU A 68 16.13 32.29 -9.42
CA LEU A 68 15.95 33.75 -9.59
C LEU A 68 17.18 34.48 -9.08
#